data_AF-A0A453CSE1-F1
#
_entry.id   AF-A0A453CSE1-F1
#
_cell.length_a   1.000
_cell.length_b   1.000
_cell.length_c   1.000
_cell.angle_alpha   90.00
_cell.angle_beta   90.00
_cell.angle_gamma   90.00
#
_symmetry.space_group_name_H-M   'P 1'
#
loop_
_entity.id
_entity.type
_entity.pdbx_description
1 polymer ?
#
loop_
_entity_poly.entity_id
_entity_poly.type
_entity_poly.pdbx_seq_one_letter_code
_entity_poly.pdbx_strand_id
1 'polypeptide(L)'
;VYCSATGASEPRNLGYMVRLGLWGDGTSFQDFPQFLGALEKGGVGALELVAMDMKARGMYVCRTLSYKGADFDTVEAPLEERMTNMYGKAAEFWADLRLELLSAGEISGEEKGVSNQIWRLYWSSHQRFFRHMCMSAKVPAVVKLAKEALAENKCVVIGLQSTGEARTEEAVTKYGVEMEDFVSGPRELLLKLVEENYPLPPKPDTFQQGEEKVTEIQRKRHSAQDVSFKGRVRKVAKMEDVSDDDSGDYSPSESSDHESSESDEEFHMCQICNSEEEKSLLLNCSGCSLRVHPSCLTPPWTGMLTDDWSCYSCKKIEGQEMEHDANVADFSKRYDSAVERKLKILDVIRSLDLPNNPLDDIIDQLGGPDKVAEITGRRGMLIRTSDGKGVIYQARNAKEVSMEMINMHEKQQFMDDKKLIAIISEAGSAGVSLHADRRAKNQRRRVHVTLELPWSADRAIQQFGRTHRSNQTSAPQYRLLFTNLGGEKRFASIVAKRLESLGALTQGDRRAGPSLSAFNYDSTYGKKALTMVYRGIMEQDSFPVVPPRCSDNQASIEEFITEAKVALVSVGIIRDATVCNGKVAGKLSGRIVDADMHDVARFLNRLLGLAPDIQNR
;
A
#
# COMPACT_ATOMS: atom_id res chain seq x y z
N VAL A 1 -13.90 45.57 3.50
CA VAL A 1 -14.45 44.34 4.12
C VAL A 1 -14.26 43.16 3.18
N TYR A 2 -13.50 42.14 3.57
CA TYR A 2 -13.53 40.82 2.93
C TYR A 2 -14.61 39.96 3.58
N CYS A 3 -15.39 39.24 2.79
CA CYS A 3 -16.38 38.29 3.29
C CYS A 3 -15.96 36.87 2.89
N SER A 4 -15.96 35.94 3.84
CA SER A 4 -15.60 34.54 3.61
C SER A 4 -16.63 33.59 4.23
N ALA A 5 -16.86 32.45 3.56
CA ALA A 5 -17.69 31.36 4.05
C ALA A 5 -16.93 30.45 5.03
N THR A 6 -15.61 30.33 4.88
CA THR A 6 -14.69 29.67 5.81
C THR A 6 -13.96 30.70 6.66
N GLY A 7 -13.68 30.34 7.92
CA GLY A 7 -12.78 31.11 8.76
C GLY A 7 -11.36 31.16 8.17
N ALA A 8 -10.52 32.04 8.70
CA ALA A 8 -9.08 31.98 8.48
C ALA A 8 -8.49 30.76 9.21
N SER A 9 -8.73 29.55 8.68
CA SER A 9 -8.36 28.28 9.30
C SER A 9 -6.94 27.82 8.99
N GLU A 10 -6.38 28.30 7.87
CA GLU A 10 -4.99 28.07 7.48
C GLU A 10 -4.38 29.43 7.10
N PRO A 11 -3.18 29.80 7.60
CA PRO A 11 -2.55 31.09 7.31
C PRO A 11 -2.37 31.35 5.79
N ARG A 12 -2.13 30.30 5.02
CA ARG A 12 -1.92 30.34 3.56
C ARG A 12 -3.14 30.87 2.82
N ASN A 13 -4.35 30.60 3.32
CA ASN A 13 -5.61 31.08 2.75
C ASN A 13 -5.84 32.59 2.95
N LEU A 14 -4.95 33.30 3.66
CA LEU A 14 -4.98 34.76 3.74
C LEU A 14 -4.28 35.44 2.55
N GLY A 15 -3.41 34.77 1.79
CA GLY A 15 -2.51 35.44 0.83
C GLY A 15 -3.16 36.31 -0.24
N TYR A 16 -4.40 36.00 -0.66
CA TYR A 16 -5.17 36.84 -1.60
C TYR A 16 -5.79 38.10 -0.97
N MET A 17 -5.73 38.24 0.36
CA MET A 17 -6.35 39.33 1.11
C MET A 17 -5.45 40.57 1.25
N VAL A 18 -4.56 40.82 0.29
CA VAL A 18 -3.56 41.91 0.29
C VAL A 18 -4.14 43.28 0.70
N ARG A 19 -5.38 43.59 0.28
CA ARG A 19 -6.07 44.85 0.63
C ARG A 19 -6.48 44.99 2.11
N LEU A 20 -6.11 44.05 2.98
CA LEU A 20 -6.29 44.15 4.43
C LEU A 20 -5.15 44.93 5.13
N GLY A 21 -4.02 45.18 4.46
CA GLY A 21 -2.90 45.90 5.07
C GLY A 21 -2.24 45.13 6.23
N LEU A 22 -2.19 43.80 6.12
CA LEU A 22 -1.54 42.91 7.11
C LEU A 22 -0.04 42.71 6.82
N TRP A 23 0.36 42.95 5.58
CA TRP A 23 1.74 42.97 5.08
C TRP A 23 1.86 44.00 3.95
N GLY A 24 3.08 44.38 3.58
CA GLY A 24 3.38 45.44 2.62
C GLY A 24 3.81 46.75 3.29
N ASP A 25 3.97 47.79 2.47
CA ASP A 25 4.48 49.09 2.89
C ASP A 25 3.66 49.70 4.06
N GLY A 26 4.37 50.16 5.09
CA GLY A 26 3.76 50.74 6.30
C GLY A 26 3.24 49.72 7.32
N THR A 27 3.49 48.42 7.13
CA THR A 27 3.10 47.36 8.08
C THR A 27 4.33 46.71 8.75
N SER A 28 4.10 45.83 9.73
CA SER A 28 5.18 45.10 10.43
C SER A 28 5.82 43.97 9.61
N PHE A 29 5.31 43.66 8.42
CA PHE A 29 5.78 42.55 7.57
C PHE A 29 5.92 43.05 6.13
N GLN A 30 7.10 42.96 5.53
CA GLN A 30 7.32 43.53 4.20
C GLN A 30 6.54 42.79 3.11
N ASP A 31 6.39 41.47 3.26
CA ASP A 31 5.73 40.61 2.29
C ASP A 31 4.87 39.52 2.96
N PHE A 32 4.08 38.81 2.13
CA PHE A 32 3.25 37.71 2.60
C PHE A 32 4.08 36.53 3.17
N PRO A 33 5.21 36.09 2.58
CA PRO A 33 6.08 35.08 3.18
C PRO A 33 6.55 35.39 4.62
N GLN A 34 6.95 36.63 4.92
CA GLN A 34 7.34 37.04 6.28
C GLN A 34 6.16 36.96 7.25
N PHE A 35 4.99 37.48 6.84
CA PHE A 35 3.75 37.39 7.62
C PHE A 35 3.31 35.95 7.86
N LEU A 36 3.36 35.11 6.82
CA LEU A 36 3.05 33.69 6.87
C LEU A 36 4.00 32.95 7.82
N GLY A 37 5.30 33.20 7.74
CA GLY A 37 6.28 32.57 8.63
C GLY A 37 6.13 32.99 10.09
N ALA A 38 5.66 34.21 10.37
CA ALA A 38 5.32 34.65 11.72
C ALA A 38 4.04 33.97 12.25
N LEU A 39 3.01 33.83 11.40
CA LEU A 39 1.79 33.09 11.72
C LEU A 39 2.03 31.59 11.94
N GLU A 40 2.83 30.95 11.09
CA GLU A 40 3.16 29.52 11.23
C GLU A 40 3.96 29.26 12.52
N LYS A 41 4.88 30.16 12.91
CA LYS A 41 5.58 30.10 14.21
C LYS A 41 4.66 30.34 15.41
N GLY A 42 3.68 31.24 15.29
CA GLY A 42 2.70 31.54 16.33
C GLY A 42 1.56 30.53 16.44
N GLY A 43 1.46 29.59 15.50
CA GLY A 43 0.45 28.53 15.47
C GLY A 43 -1.00 29.05 15.43
N VAL A 44 -1.92 28.20 15.90
CA VAL A 44 -3.37 28.47 15.87
C VAL A 44 -3.74 29.72 16.66
N GLY A 45 -3.11 29.97 17.81
CA GLY A 45 -3.41 31.13 18.65
C GLY A 45 -3.10 32.48 17.98
N ALA A 46 -1.99 32.57 17.23
CA ALA A 46 -1.68 33.78 16.46
C ALA A 46 -2.69 34.00 15.32
N LEU A 47 -3.09 32.91 14.64
CA LEU A 47 -4.09 32.96 13.57
C LEU A 47 -5.48 33.39 14.09
N GLU A 48 -5.90 32.89 15.25
CA GLU A 48 -7.13 33.31 15.92
C GLU A 48 -7.08 34.79 16.33
N LEU A 49 -5.97 35.26 16.87
CA LEU A 49 -5.81 36.66 17.30
C LEU A 49 -5.86 37.62 16.10
N VAL A 50 -5.19 37.29 15.00
CA VAL A 50 -5.31 38.05 13.74
C VAL A 50 -6.75 37.98 13.21
N ALA A 51 -7.40 36.81 13.23
CA ALA A 51 -8.80 36.67 12.82
C ALA A 51 -9.79 37.45 13.69
N MET A 52 -9.50 37.62 14.99
CA MET A 52 -10.28 38.46 15.91
C MET A 52 -10.08 39.94 15.62
N ASP A 53 -8.84 40.42 15.47
CA ASP A 53 -8.54 41.82 15.15
C ASP A 53 -9.15 42.24 13.81
N MET A 54 -9.01 41.42 12.76
CA MET A 54 -9.62 41.69 11.45
C MET A 54 -11.16 41.77 11.52
N LYS A 55 -11.81 40.99 12.40
CA LYS A 55 -13.26 41.08 12.67
C LYS A 55 -13.63 42.34 13.45
N ALA A 56 -12.87 42.65 14.52
CA ALA A 56 -13.11 43.80 15.39
C ALA A 56 -13.00 45.13 14.61
N ARG A 57 -12.02 45.25 13.71
CA ARG A 57 -11.86 46.40 12.81
C ARG A 57 -12.86 46.42 11.65
N GLY A 58 -13.78 45.46 11.56
CA GLY A 58 -14.73 45.32 10.45
C GLY A 58 -14.08 45.01 9.09
N MET A 59 -12.78 44.70 9.05
CA MET A 59 -12.04 44.45 7.80
C MET A 59 -12.37 43.09 7.21
N TYR A 60 -12.73 42.11 8.05
CA TYR A 60 -13.06 40.74 7.66
C TYR A 60 -14.36 40.27 8.33
N VAL A 61 -15.23 39.63 7.55
CA VAL A 61 -16.48 39.02 8.01
C VAL A 61 -16.47 37.55 7.59
N CYS A 62 -16.37 36.65 8.57
CA CYS A 62 -16.67 35.24 8.36
C CYS A 62 -18.16 35.01 8.61
N ARG A 63 -18.93 34.70 7.57
CA ARG A 63 -20.34 34.29 7.68
C ARG A 63 -20.56 33.09 6.76
N THR A 64 -20.92 31.95 7.36
CA THR A 64 -21.39 30.79 6.61
C THR A 64 -22.69 31.14 5.89
N LEU A 65 -22.85 30.67 4.65
CA LEU A 65 -24.12 30.79 3.94
C LEU A 65 -25.13 29.85 4.61
N SER A 66 -26.29 30.37 4.99
CA SER A 66 -27.35 29.56 5.59
C SER A 66 -27.83 28.50 4.60
N TYR A 67 -27.88 27.24 5.02
CA TYR A 67 -28.46 26.13 4.24
C TYR A 67 -30.00 26.15 4.18
N LYS A 68 -30.64 27.29 4.46
CA LYS A 68 -32.10 27.45 4.39
C LYS A 68 -32.60 27.17 2.97
N GLY A 69 -33.41 26.12 2.82
CA GLY A 69 -33.97 25.66 1.54
C GLY A 69 -33.07 24.70 0.76
N ALA A 70 -31.91 24.32 1.30
CA ALA A 70 -31.17 23.17 0.82
C ALA A 70 -31.73 21.89 1.45
N ASP A 71 -31.98 20.87 0.63
CA ASP A 71 -32.49 19.58 1.10
C ASP A 71 -31.29 18.65 1.33
N PHE A 72 -31.35 17.78 2.34
CA PHE A 72 -30.32 16.78 2.63
C PHE A 72 -30.97 15.40 2.82
N ASP A 73 -30.82 14.53 1.84
CA ASP A 73 -31.29 13.14 1.93
C ASP A 73 -30.08 12.19 1.97
N THR A 74 -30.12 11.23 2.90
CA THR A 74 -29.25 10.04 2.81
C THR A 74 -29.88 9.02 1.88
N VAL A 75 -29.09 8.46 0.96
CA VAL A 75 -29.53 7.40 0.07
C VAL A 75 -28.69 6.15 0.36
N GLU A 76 -29.37 5.10 0.82
CA GLU A 76 -28.77 3.77 0.93
C GLU A 76 -28.76 3.12 -0.47
N ALA A 77 -27.58 2.70 -0.90
CA ALA A 77 -27.31 1.99 -2.15
C ALA A 77 -27.01 0.53 -1.79
N PRO A 78 -28.03 -0.35 -1.68
CA PRO A 78 -27.80 -1.75 -1.34
C PRO A 78 -26.94 -2.41 -2.42
N LEU A 79 -26.01 -3.28 -2.01
CA LEU A 79 -25.23 -4.07 -2.97
C LEU A 79 -26.16 -4.96 -3.81
N GLU A 80 -26.00 -4.90 -5.12
CA GLU A 80 -26.61 -5.84 -6.05
C GLU A 80 -26.06 -7.26 -5.84
N GLU A 81 -26.78 -8.29 -6.29
CA GLU A 81 -26.39 -9.69 -6.08
C GLU A 81 -25.00 -10.00 -6.67
N ARG A 82 -24.71 -9.54 -7.90
CA ARG A 82 -23.37 -9.67 -8.51
C ARG A 82 -22.29 -9.02 -7.64
N MET A 83 -22.54 -7.80 -7.16
CA MET A 83 -21.58 -7.06 -6.34
C MET A 83 -21.39 -7.72 -4.96
N THR A 84 -22.44 -8.30 -4.39
CA THR A 84 -22.39 -9.04 -3.13
C THR A 84 -21.51 -10.29 -3.25
N ASN A 85 -21.72 -11.08 -4.31
CA ASN A 85 -20.92 -12.28 -4.59
C ASN A 85 -19.45 -11.93 -4.90
N MET A 86 -19.22 -10.84 -5.65
CA MET A 86 -17.89 -10.29 -5.93
C MET A 86 -17.17 -9.85 -4.65
N TYR A 87 -17.88 -9.17 -3.74
CA TYR A 87 -17.33 -8.72 -2.46
C TYR A 87 -16.98 -9.89 -1.54
N GLY A 88 -17.84 -10.91 -1.47
CA GLY A 88 -17.60 -12.14 -0.69
C GLY A 88 -16.31 -12.85 -1.12
N LYS A 89 -16.18 -13.16 -2.43
CA LYS A 89 -14.96 -13.78 -2.98
C LYS A 89 -13.71 -12.94 -2.76
N ALA A 90 -13.82 -11.61 -2.81
CA ALA A 90 -12.70 -10.74 -2.51
C ALA A 90 -12.31 -10.78 -1.02
N ALA A 91 -13.28 -10.83 -0.10
CA ALA A 91 -13.04 -10.97 1.34
C ALA A 91 -12.37 -12.31 1.68
N GLU A 92 -12.84 -13.41 1.08
CA GLU A 92 -12.21 -14.74 1.16
C GLU A 92 -10.76 -14.70 0.66
N PHE A 93 -10.52 -14.16 -0.54
CA PHE A 93 -9.17 -14.03 -1.10
C PHE A 93 -8.22 -13.21 -0.22
N TRP A 94 -8.68 -12.11 0.39
CA TRP A 94 -7.86 -11.35 1.34
C TRP A 94 -7.55 -12.15 2.61
N ALA A 95 -8.48 -12.97 3.11
CA ALA A 95 -8.22 -13.86 4.24
C ALA A 95 -7.17 -14.94 3.91
N ASP A 96 -7.27 -15.56 2.73
CA ASP A 96 -6.32 -16.57 2.25
C ASP A 96 -4.93 -15.97 1.99
N LEU A 97 -4.87 -14.81 1.31
CA LEU A 97 -3.63 -14.08 1.09
C LEU A 97 -2.92 -13.73 2.41
N ARG A 98 -3.67 -13.43 3.47
CA ARG A 98 -3.09 -13.21 4.80
C ARG A 98 -2.41 -14.45 5.35
N LEU A 99 -3.03 -15.63 5.21
CA LEU A 99 -2.49 -16.90 5.70
C LEU A 99 -1.23 -17.30 4.90
N GLU A 100 -1.27 -17.13 3.57
CA GLU A 100 -0.12 -17.43 2.71
C GLU A 100 1.07 -16.51 3.06
N LEU A 101 0.84 -15.19 3.19
CA LEU A 101 1.90 -14.23 3.57
C LEU A 101 2.48 -14.51 4.97
N LEU A 102 1.68 -15.01 5.92
CA LEU A 102 2.21 -15.48 7.21
C LEU A 102 3.14 -16.67 7.02
N SER A 103 2.71 -17.69 6.27
CA SER A 103 3.50 -18.91 6.03
C SER A 103 4.79 -18.64 5.25
N ALA A 104 4.73 -17.74 4.25
CA ALA A 104 5.88 -17.36 3.44
C ALA A 104 6.89 -16.52 4.24
N GLY A 105 6.42 -15.69 5.17
CA GLY A 105 7.28 -14.95 6.11
C GLY A 105 8.06 -15.87 7.06
N GLU A 106 7.44 -16.96 7.53
CA GLU A 106 8.13 -17.98 8.34
C GLU A 106 9.22 -18.72 7.54
N ILE A 107 8.93 -19.09 6.29
CA ILE A 107 9.88 -19.78 5.39
C ILE A 107 11.05 -18.85 4.99
N SER A 108 10.78 -17.56 4.80
CA SER A 108 11.79 -16.57 4.38
C SER A 108 12.77 -16.16 5.49
N GLY A 109 12.51 -16.54 6.76
CA GLY A 109 13.40 -16.22 7.88
C GLY A 109 13.57 -14.73 8.18
N GLU A 110 12.56 -13.90 7.86
CA GLU A 110 12.69 -12.44 7.94
C GLU A 110 13.07 -11.91 9.33
N GLU A 111 13.98 -10.94 9.36
CA GLU A 111 14.18 -10.12 10.55
C GLU A 111 12.89 -9.39 10.95
N LYS A 112 12.64 -9.27 12.26
CA LYS A 112 11.42 -8.67 12.84
C LYS A 112 11.10 -7.24 12.37
N GLY A 113 12.04 -6.55 11.73
CA GLY A 113 11.83 -5.24 11.10
C GLY A 113 11.04 -5.29 9.78
N VAL A 114 11.34 -6.26 8.90
CA VAL A 114 10.78 -6.35 7.54
C VAL A 114 9.31 -6.75 7.59
N SER A 115 8.99 -7.78 8.38
CA SER A 115 7.61 -8.23 8.63
C SER A 115 6.67 -7.09 9.05
N ASN A 116 7.15 -6.16 9.89
CA ASN A 116 6.38 -4.97 10.31
C ASN A 116 6.12 -3.97 9.17
N GLN A 117 6.93 -3.94 8.11
CA GLN A 117 6.67 -3.15 6.90
C GLN A 117 5.61 -3.80 6.01
N ILE A 118 5.73 -5.10 5.75
CA ILE A 118 4.76 -5.86 4.95
C ILE A 118 3.35 -5.73 5.56
N TRP A 119 3.19 -5.90 6.87
CA TRP A 119 1.88 -5.75 7.52
C TRP A 119 1.32 -4.33 7.44
N ARG A 120 2.14 -3.28 7.52
CA ARG A 120 1.69 -1.90 7.32
C ARG A 120 1.17 -1.68 5.90
N LEU A 121 1.92 -2.18 4.90
CA LEU A 121 1.54 -2.07 3.49
C LEU A 121 0.26 -2.87 3.19
N TYR A 122 0.23 -4.14 3.58
CA TYR A 122 -0.93 -5.05 3.47
C TYR A 122 -2.21 -4.40 4.01
N TRP A 123 -2.21 -3.91 5.26
CA TRP A 123 -3.42 -3.33 5.85
C TRP A 123 -3.81 -1.98 5.24
N SER A 124 -2.84 -1.19 4.75
CA SER A 124 -3.13 0.04 4.01
C SER A 124 -3.75 -0.24 2.64
N SER A 125 -3.29 -1.30 1.95
CA SER A 125 -3.78 -1.77 0.67
C SER A 125 -5.17 -2.36 0.81
N HIS A 126 -5.40 -3.23 1.80
CA HIS A 126 -6.70 -3.78 2.17
C HIS A 126 -7.74 -2.68 2.40
N GLN A 127 -7.42 -1.66 3.21
CA GLN A 127 -8.35 -0.53 3.45
C GLN A 127 -8.67 0.26 2.17
N ARG A 128 -7.70 0.43 1.25
CA ARG A 128 -7.90 1.12 -0.04
C ARG A 128 -8.73 0.27 -1.01
N PHE A 129 -8.49 -1.05 -1.05
CA PHE A 129 -9.21 -2.02 -1.87
C PHE A 129 -10.71 -2.00 -1.54
N PHE A 130 -11.09 -2.24 -0.27
CA PHE A 130 -12.51 -2.31 0.08
C PHE A 130 -13.23 -0.96 -0.01
N ARG A 131 -12.52 0.18 0.10
CA ARG A 131 -13.08 1.49 -0.24
C ARG A 131 -13.45 1.61 -1.71
N HIS A 132 -12.57 1.16 -2.59
CA HIS A 132 -12.84 1.16 -4.03
C HIS A 132 -14.02 0.23 -4.38
N MET A 133 -14.13 -0.93 -3.72
CA MET A 133 -15.30 -1.81 -3.81
C MET A 133 -16.58 -1.07 -3.39
N CYS A 134 -16.58 -0.36 -2.24
CA CYS A 134 -17.73 0.42 -1.78
C CYS A 134 -18.10 1.58 -2.73
N MET A 135 -17.11 2.23 -3.36
CA MET A 135 -17.38 3.27 -4.38
C MET A 135 -18.02 2.67 -5.63
N SER A 136 -17.49 1.54 -6.12
CA SER A 136 -18.01 0.87 -7.31
C SER A 136 -19.44 0.34 -7.09
N ALA A 137 -19.72 -0.22 -5.91
CA ALA A 137 -21.06 -0.68 -5.52
C ALA A 137 -22.14 0.43 -5.57
N LYS A 138 -21.76 1.71 -5.48
CA LYS A 138 -22.69 2.85 -5.54
C LYS A 138 -22.93 3.36 -6.97
N VAL A 139 -22.16 2.93 -7.98
CA VAL A 139 -22.28 3.45 -9.35
C VAL A 139 -23.70 3.30 -9.91
N PRO A 140 -24.39 2.14 -9.80
CA PRO A 140 -25.77 2.01 -10.29
C PRO A 140 -26.74 3.00 -9.63
N ALA A 141 -26.59 3.24 -8.32
CA ALA A 141 -27.40 4.20 -7.57
C ALA A 141 -27.12 5.66 -7.98
N VAL A 142 -25.85 6.03 -8.22
CA VAL A 142 -25.50 7.36 -8.75
C VAL A 142 -26.09 7.58 -10.13
N VAL A 143 -25.94 6.59 -11.03
CA VAL A 143 -26.45 6.66 -12.41
C VAL A 143 -27.98 6.78 -12.43
N LYS A 144 -28.67 6.02 -11.59
CA LYS A 144 -30.13 6.11 -11.40
C LYS A 144 -30.55 7.50 -10.91
N LEU A 145 -29.98 7.99 -9.80
CA LEU A 145 -30.28 9.31 -9.24
C LEU A 145 -30.00 10.45 -10.22
N ALA A 146 -28.94 10.34 -11.02
CA ALA A 146 -28.62 11.32 -12.04
C ALA A 146 -29.67 11.34 -13.16
N LYS A 147 -30.09 10.16 -13.65
CA LYS A 147 -31.13 10.03 -14.69
C LYS A 147 -32.50 10.53 -14.19
N GLU A 148 -32.87 10.22 -12.95
CA GLU A 148 -34.08 10.76 -12.29
C GLU A 148 -34.05 12.29 -12.19
N ALA A 149 -32.94 12.86 -11.71
CA ALA A 149 -32.79 14.32 -11.59
C ALA A 149 -32.87 15.03 -12.96
N LEU A 150 -32.30 14.44 -14.02
CA LEU A 150 -32.41 14.99 -15.37
C LEU A 150 -33.85 14.94 -15.91
N ALA A 151 -34.59 13.86 -15.64
CA ALA A 151 -36.01 13.74 -16.00
C ALA A 151 -36.88 14.81 -15.30
N GLU A 152 -36.54 15.18 -14.07
CA GLU A 152 -37.16 16.28 -13.31
C GLU A 152 -36.68 17.68 -13.73
N ASN A 153 -35.95 17.81 -14.86
CA ASN A 153 -35.38 19.07 -15.36
C ASN A 153 -34.46 19.77 -14.32
N LYS A 154 -33.68 18.98 -13.58
CA LYS A 154 -32.61 19.44 -12.67
C LYS A 154 -31.24 19.24 -13.33
N CYS A 155 -30.18 19.77 -12.70
CA CYS A 155 -28.79 19.51 -13.11
C CYS A 155 -28.04 18.78 -12.01
N VAL A 156 -27.12 17.89 -12.39
CA VAL A 156 -26.44 16.97 -11.47
C VAL A 156 -24.99 17.40 -11.26
N VAL A 157 -24.53 17.35 -10.01
CA VAL A 157 -23.10 17.48 -9.66
C VAL A 157 -22.71 16.27 -8.82
N ILE A 158 -21.79 15.44 -9.31
CA ILE A 158 -21.31 14.23 -8.62
C ILE A 158 -19.96 14.54 -7.97
N GLY A 159 -19.85 14.31 -6.66
CA GLY A 159 -18.65 14.55 -5.88
C GLY A 159 -17.97 13.25 -5.41
N LEU A 160 -16.66 13.15 -5.66
CA LEU A 160 -15.77 12.07 -5.23
C LEU A 160 -14.44 12.63 -4.70
N GLN A 161 -13.62 11.84 -3.99
CA GLN A 161 -12.27 12.24 -3.61
C GLN A 161 -11.24 11.62 -4.57
N SER A 162 -11.31 10.30 -4.75
CA SER A 162 -10.33 9.53 -5.55
C SER A 162 -10.76 9.28 -7.00
N THR A 163 -9.92 9.66 -7.96
CA THR A 163 -10.16 9.53 -9.42
C THR A 163 -9.71 8.20 -10.03
N GLY A 164 -8.93 7.38 -9.30
CA GLY A 164 -8.31 6.16 -9.82
C GLY A 164 -7.12 6.36 -10.77
N GLU A 165 -6.79 7.60 -11.12
CA GLU A 165 -5.84 8.00 -12.17
C GLU A 165 -4.49 7.27 -12.12
N ALA A 166 -3.81 7.24 -10.97
CA ALA A 166 -2.47 6.66 -10.86
C ALA A 166 -2.43 5.17 -11.26
N ARG A 167 -3.54 4.43 -11.11
CA ARG A 167 -3.67 3.05 -11.59
C ARG A 167 -3.97 2.97 -13.08
N THR A 168 -4.65 3.96 -13.63
CA THR A 168 -4.90 4.09 -15.07
C THR A 168 -3.60 4.41 -15.81
N GLU A 169 -2.79 5.35 -15.32
CA GLU A 169 -1.47 5.66 -15.92
C GLU A 169 -0.50 4.48 -15.83
N GLU A 170 -0.47 3.78 -14.68
CA GLU A 170 0.35 2.57 -14.47
C GLU A 170 -0.07 1.43 -15.41
N ALA A 171 -1.37 1.16 -15.55
CA ALA A 171 -1.90 0.18 -16.49
C ALA A 171 -1.64 0.56 -17.96
N VAL A 172 -1.80 1.83 -18.36
CA VAL A 172 -1.50 2.29 -19.72
C VAL A 172 0.00 2.15 -20.05
N THR A 173 0.87 2.31 -19.05
CA THR A 173 2.31 2.07 -19.21
C THR A 173 2.64 0.58 -19.33
N LYS A 174 1.88 -0.31 -18.67
CA LYS A 174 2.09 -1.77 -18.63
C LYS A 174 1.46 -2.53 -19.80
N TYR A 175 0.28 -2.10 -20.26
CA TYR A 175 -0.55 -2.81 -21.24
C TYR A 175 -0.76 -2.03 -22.56
N GLY A 176 -0.48 -0.72 -22.58
CA GLY A 176 -0.64 0.12 -23.76
C GLY A 176 -1.87 1.04 -23.71
N VAL A 177 -2.10 1.75 -24.82
CA VAL A 177 -3.14 2.80 -24.94
C VAL A 177 -4.54 2.22 -25.20
N GLU A 178 -4.62 1.01 -25.77
CA GLU A 178 -5.86 0.31 -26.07
C GLU A 178 -6.01 -0.92 -25.15
N MET A 179 -7.19 -1.11 -24.55
CA MET A 179 -7.47 -2.19 -23.60
C MET A 179 -8.88 -2.78 -23.81
N GLU A 180 -9.12 -4.00 -23.35
CA GLU A 180 -10.40 -4.70 -23.55
C GLU A 180 -11.56 -4.12 -22.73
N ASP A 181 -11.29 -3.54 -21.55
CA ASP A 181 -12.26 -2.81 -20.73
C ASP A 181 -11.54 -1.83 -19.79
N PHE A 182 -12.29 -1.06 -19.00
CA PHE A 182 -11.75 -0.13 -18.01
C PHE A 182 -10.85 -0.80 -16.98
N VAL A 183 -9.80 -0.07 -16.55
CA VAL A 183 -8.84 -0.55 -15.55
C VAL A 183 -9.52 -0.75 -14.19
N SER A 184 -9.40 -1.97 -13.66
CA SER A 184 -9.84 -2.32 -12.31
C SER A 184 -8.81 -1.88 -11.27
N GLY A 185 -9.05 -0.73 -10.63
CA GLY A 185 -8.21 -0.20 -9.55
C GLY A 185 -7.94 -1.18 -8.38
N PRO A 186 -8.91 -2.01 -7.96
CA PRO A 186 -8.69 -3.06 -6.95
C PRO A 186 -7.75 -4.16 -7.43
N ARG A 187 -7.82 -4.56 -8.71
CA ARG A 187 -6.96 -5.58 -9.34
C ARG A 187 -5.50 -5.12 -9.38
N GLU A 188 -5.24 -3.93 -9.93
CA GLU A 188 -3.88 -3.38 -10.02
C GLU A 188 -3.25 -3.15 -8.63
N LEU A 189 -4.06 -2.78 -7.63
CA LEU A 189 -3.61 -2.67 -6.25
C LEU A 189 -3.18 -4.02 -5.67
N LEU A 190 -3.91 -5.10 -5.93
CA LEU A 190 -3.56 -6.46 -5.49
C LEU A 190 -2.33 -7.00 -6.22
N LEU A 191 -2.28 -6.86 -7.56
CA LEU A 191 -1.13 -7.27 -8.36
C LEU A 191 0.14 -6.59 -7.87
N LYS A 192 0.14 -5.26 -7.73
CA LYS A 192 1.30 -4.51 -7.24
C LYS A 192 1.72 -4.92 -5.82
N LEU A 193 0.75 -5.15 -4.91
CA LEU A 193 1.05 -5.59 -3.55
C LEU A 193 1.85 -6.90 -3.55
N VAL A 194 1.42 -7.90 -4.32
CA VAL A 194 2.06 -9.21 -4.40
C VAL A 194 3.33 -9.18 -5.27
N GLU A 195 3.32 -8.49 -6.41
CA GLU A 195 4.49 -8.31 -7.29
C GLU A 195 5.67 -7.69 -6.52
N GLU A 196 5.45 -6.64 -5.72
CA GLU A 196 6.52 -5.89 -5.03
C GLU A 196 6.84 -6.37 -3.61
N ASN A 197 5.89 -6.94 -2.86
CA ASN A 197 6.02 -7.12 -1.40
C ASN A 197 5.81 -8.57 -0.90
N TYR A 198 5.70 -9.55 -1.81
CA TYR A 198 5.64 -10.95 -1.40
C TYR A 198 7.01 -11.39 -0.84
N PRO A 199 7.08 -11.95 0.39
CA PRO A 199 8.33 -12.37 1.00
C PRO A 199 8.92 -13.54 0.23
N LEU A 200 10.16 -13.37 -0.25
CA LEU A 200 10.93 -14.40 -0.93
C LEU A 200 12.22 -14.64 -0.12
N PRO A 201 12.66 -15.89 0.06
CA PRO A 201 13.95 -16.19 0.67
C PRO A 201 15.10 -15.54 -0.14
N PRO A 202 16.29 -15.37 0.46
CA PRO A 202 17.43 -14.78 -0.25
C PRO A 202 17.75 -15.53 -1.55
N LYS A 203 18.06 -14.79 -2.61
CA LYS A 203 18.43 -15.38 -3.91
C LYS A 203 19.72 -16.22 -3.78
N PRO A 204 19.84 -17.37 -4.46
CA PRO A 204 21.03 -18.21 -4.40
C PRO A 204 22.31 -17.45 -4.80
N ASP A 205 22.25 -16.60 -5.82
CA ASP A 205 23.38 -15.77 -6.31
C ASP A 205 24.05 -14.92 -5.22
N THR A 206 23.31 -14.56 -4.16
CA THR A 206 23.81 -13.70 -3.08
C THR A 206 24.88 -14.37 -2.22
N PHE A 207 24.95 -15.71 -2.21
CA PHE A 207 25.94 -16.44 -1.43
C PHE A 207 27.32 -16.49 -2.12
N GLN A 208 27.36 -16.46 -3.45
CA GLN A 208 28.62 -16.51 -4.21
C GLN A 208 29.50 -15.27 -4.01
N GLN A 209 28.92 -14.11 -3.67
CA GLN A 209 29.66 -12.86 -3.43
C GLN A 209 30.02 -12.62 -1.94
N GLY A 210 29.58 -13.51 -1.03
CA GLY A 210 29.82 -13.35 0.40
C GLY A 210 31.23 -13.73 0.86
N GLU A 211 31.84 -14.73 0.20
CA GLU A 211 33.03 -15.40 0.73
C GLU A 211 34.38 -14.88 0.18
N GLU A 212 34.40 -14.17 -0.95
CA GLU A 212 35.62 -13.49 -1.44
C GLU A 212 36.20 -12.48 -0.44
N LYS A 213 35.40 -12.02 0.53
CA LYS A 213 35.84 -11.10 1.61
C LYS A 213 36.24 -11.79 2.92
N VAL A 214 36.19 -13.12 3.02
CA VAL A 214 36.50 -13.85 4.26
C VAL A 214 37.86 -14.57 4.18
N THR A 215 38.41 -14.81 2.99
CA THR A 215 39.69 -15.52 2.79
C THR A 215 40.95 -14.65 2.90
N GLU A 216 40.84 -13.35 3.21
CA GLU A 216 41.99 -12.46 3.45
C GLU A 216 42.36 -12.24 4.93
N ILE A 217 41.89 -13.10 5.85
CA ILE A 217 42.30 -13.07 7.26
C ILE A 217 42.91 -14.41 7.69
N GLN A 218 44.23 -14.37 7.98
CA GLN A 218 45.04 -15.39 8.66
C GLN A 218 45.60 -16.59 7.85
N ARG A 219 46.50 -16.32 6.90
CA ARG A 219 47.76 -17.10 6.82
C ARG A 219 48.75 -16.68 7.91
N LYS A 220 48.35 -16.82 9.19
CA LYS A 220 49.27 -16.68 10.33
C LYS A 220 49.89 -18.03 10.65
N ARG A 221 51.21 -18.15 10.41
CA ARG A 221 52.03 -19.27 10.88
C ARG A 221 51.90 -19.38 12.41
N HIS A 222 51.35 -20.50 12.90
CA HIS A 222 51.54 -20.92 14.28
C HIS A 222 52.89 -21.65 14.39
N SER A 223 53.94 -20.92 14.77
CA SER A 223 55.12 -21.52 15.38
C SER A 223 54.97 -21.41 16.89
N ALA A 224 55.17 -22.51 17.62
CA ALA A 224 55.14 -22.52 19.08
C ALA A 224 56.38 -21.83 19.69
N GLN A 225 56.28 -21.47 20.98
CA GLN A 225 57.31 -20.74 21.72
C GLN A 225 58.31 -21.64 22.46
N ASP A 226 59.39 -20.98 22.90
CA ASP A 226 60.53 -21.42 23.73
C ASP A 226 61.60 -22.30 23.02
N VAL A 227 62.91 -22.02 23.14
CA VAL A 227 63.62 -21.29 24.21
C VAL A 227 64.85 -20.48 23.73
N SER A 228 65.16 -19.38 24.44
CA SER A 228 66.52 -18.95 24.86
C SER A 228 67.56 -18.31 23.88
N PHE A 229 67.59 -16.96 23.92
CA PHE A 229 68.77 -16.06 24.12
C PHE A 229 69.74 -15.57 23.01
N LYS A 230 69.97 -14.23 23.09
CA LYS A 230 71.16 -13.40 22.72
C LYS A 230 71.49 -13.16 21.22
N GLY A 231 71.31 -11.91 20.75
CA GLY A 231 71.88 -11.42 19.49
C GLY A 231 71.59 -9.94 19.19
N ARG A 232 72.57 -9.06 19.34
CA ARG A 232 72.51 -7.58 19.41
C ARG A 232 72.58 -6.91 18.01
N VAL A 233 72.06 -5.67 17.88
CA VAL A 233 72.41 -4.58 16.90
C VAL A 233 71.59 -4.38 15.60
N ARG A 234 70.65 -3.40 15.68
CA ARG A 234 70.41 -2.20 14.82
C ARG A 234 70.80 -2.12 13.30
N LYS A 235 69.78 -1.64 12.53
CA LYS A 235 69.71 -0.44 11.61
C LYS A 235 69.83 -0.59 10.06
N VAL A 236 68.75 -0.12 9.36
CA VAL A 236 68.73 0.85 8.20
C VAL A 236 69.34 0.38 6.85
N ALA A 237 68.88 0.67 5.60
CA ALA A 237 67.75 1.41 4.94
C ALA A 237 67.27 0.58 3.69
N LYS A 238 66.51 1.01 2.64
CA LYS A 238 65.73 2.21 2.24
C LYS A 238 64.60 1.73 1.27
N MET A 239 63.69 2.61 0.85
CA MET A 239 62.89 2.56 -0.40
C MET A 239 63.82 2.61 -1.66
N GLU A 240 63.38 2.29 -2.90
CA GLU A 240 62.19 2.78 -3.61
C GLU A 240 61.90 1.94 -4.88
N ASP A 241 60.79 2.28 -5.56
CA ASP A 241 60.25 1.77 -6.84
C ASP A 241 61.26 1.88 -8.03
N VAL A 242 61.03 1.45 -9.30
CA VAL A 242 59.85 1.50 -10.19
C VAL A 242 60.06 0.54 -11.40
N SER A 243 58.99 0.26 -12.19
CA SER A 243 58.98 -0.02 -13.66
C SER A 243 59.81 -1.20 -14.20
N ASP A 244 59.55 -1.83 -15.35
CA ASP A 244 58.41 -2.10 -16.25
C ASP A 244 59.07 -2.88 -17.42
N ASP A 245 58.40 -3.93 -17.88
CA ASP A 245 58.24 -4.35 -19.28
C ASP A 245 59.41 -4.71 -20.25
N ASP A 246 59.16 -5.86 -20.90
CA ASP A 246 59.43 -6.33 -22.27
C ASP A 246 60.84 -6.60 -22.88
N SER A 247 60.84 -7.66 -23.72
CA SER A 247 61.77 -8.02 -24.81
C SER A 247 63.20 -8.50 -24.45
N GLY A 248 63.81 -9.44 -25.18
CA GLY A 248 63.30 -10.30 -26.25
C GLY A 248 64.40 -11.08 -27.00
N ASP A 249 64.11 -12.36 -27.29
CA ASP A 249 64.60 -13.18 -28.42
C ASP A 249 66.10 -13.61 -28.59
N TYR A 250 66.25 -14.68 -29.37
CA TYR A 250 67.41 -15.20 -30.12
C TYR A 250 68.45 -16.12 -29.41
N SER A 251 68.40 -17.40 -29.79
CA SER A 251 69.44 -18.44 -29.59
C SER A 251 70.41 -18.51 -30.79
N PRO A 252 71.59 -19.16 -30.72
CA PRO A 252 71.66 -20.52 -31.30
C PRO A 252 72.72 -21.51 -30.73
N SER A 253 72.45 -22.82 -30.90
CA SER A 253 73.29 -24.01 -31.23
C SER A 253 74.85 -23.98 -31.07
N GLU A 254 75.61 -25.06 -30.80
CA GLU A 254 75.49 -26.54 -30.96
C GLU A 254 76.23 -27.24 -29.75
N SER A 255 76.19 -28.55 -29.45
CA SER A 255 76.52 -29.70 -30.32
C SER A 255 76.51 -31.06 -29.58
N SER A 256 76.49 -32.14 -30.36
CA SER A 256 76.97 -33.52 -30.10
C SER A 256 76.12 -34.51 -29.28
N ASP A 257 76.04 -35.72 -29.86
CA ASP A 257 75.23 -36.87 -29.43
C ASP A 257 75.90 -37.70 -28.33
N HIS A 258 75.09 -38.37 -27.50
CA HIS A 258 75.38 -39.71 -26.99
C HIS A 258 74.07 -40.45 -26.66
N GLU A 259 73.86 -41.63 -27.24
CA GLU A 259 72.82 -42.55 -26.79
C GLU A 259 73.25 -43.23 -25.48
N SER A 260 72.33 -43.28 -24.52
CA SER A 260 72.35 -44.23 -23.39
C SER A 260 70.91 -44.61 -23.06
N SER A 261 70.59 -45.90 -23.17
CA SER A 261 69.30 -46.43 -22.72
C SER A 261 69.35 -46.70 -21.22
N GLU A 262 68.91 -45.75 -20.41
CA GLU A 262 68.61 -45.98 -18.99
C GLU A 262 67.10 -45.86 -18.79
N SER A 263 66.53 -46.79 -18.01
CA SER A 263 65.14 -46.71 -17.60
C SER A 263 65.00 -45.61 -16.56
N ASP A 264 64.30 -44.53 -16.90
CA ASP A 264 64.02 -43.42 -15.98
C ASP A 264 63.22 -43.90 -14.76
N GLU A 265 63.93 -44.35 -13.73
CA GLU A 265 63.41 -44.54 -12.38
C GLU A 265 63.10 -43.15 -11.80
N GLU A 266 61.90 -42.66 -12.07
CA GLU A 266 61.44 -41.34 -11.66
C GLU A 266 61.22 -41.34 -10.13
N PHE A 267 62.29 -41.09 -9.36
CA PHE A 267 62.24 -40.94 -7.91
C PHE A 267 61.51 -39.65 -7.52
N HIS A 268 60.67 -39.73 -6.48
CA HIS A 268 59.92 -38.58 -5.97
C HIS A 268 60.05 -38.48 -4.45
N MET A 269 59.99 -37.25 -3.93
CA MET A 269 60.21 -36.99 -2.52
C MET A 269 58.90 -37.00 -1.72
N CYS A 270 58.84 -37.82 -0.66
CA CYS A 270 57.73 -37.85 0.28
C CYS A 270 57.64 -36.53 1.07
N GLN A 271 56.54 -35.81 0.96
CA GLN A 271 56.40 -34.46 1.52
C GLN A 271 56.22 -34.42 3.06
N ILE A 272 56.17 -35.57 3.74
CA ILE A 272 56.11 -35.66 5.22
C ILE A 272 57.51 -35.88 5.82
N CYS A 273 58.28 -36.84 5.31
CA CYS A 273 59.61 -37.18 5.85
C CYS A 273 60.79 -36.68 5.01
N ASN A 274 60.51 -36.08 3.84
CA ASN A 274 61.48 -35.46 2.93
C ASN A 274 62.62 -36.42 2.52
N SER A 275 62.27 -37.67 2.24
CA SER A 275 63.13 -38.68 1.63
C SER A 275 62.62 -39.05 0.24
N GLU A 276 63.55 -39.39 -0.66
CA GLU A 276 63.28 -39.81 -2.03
C GLU A 276 62.98 -41.32 -2.06
N GLU A 277 61.93 -41.70 -2.79
CA GLU A 277 61.50 -43.09 -2.97
C GLU A 277 60.89 -43.26 -4.38
N GLU A 278 60.77 -44.50 -4.87
CA GLU A 278 60.19 -44.77 -6.19
C GLU A 278 58.73 -44.29 -6.27
N LYS A 279 58.33 -43.78 -7.45
CA LYS A 279 56.94 -43.40 -7.77
C LYS A 279 55.91 -44.47 -7.43
N SER A 280 56.30 -45.75 -7.54
CA SER A 280 55.51 -46.96 -7.31
C SER A 280 55.11 -47.19 -5.84
N LEU A 281 55.83 -46.57 -4.88
CA LEU A 281 55.68 -46.80 -3.44
C LEU A 281 54.97 -45.64 -2.70
N LEU A 282 54.76 -44.52 -3.38
CA LEU A 282 54.13 -43.31 -2.85
C LEU A 282 52.64 -43.25 -3.17
N LEU A 283 51.82 -42.89 -2.17
CA LEU A 283 50.45 -42.46 -2.41
C LEU A 283 50.46 -41.05 -3.00
N ASN A 284 49.83 -40.88 -4.17
CA ASN A 284 49.67 -39.58 -4.84
C ASN A 284 48.23 -39.06 -4.63
N CYS A 285 48.08 -37.84 -4.11
CA CYS A 285 46.76 -37.23 -3.93
C CYS A 285 46.19 -36.70 -5.25
N SER A 286 45.08 -37.29 -5.71
CA SER A 286 44.36 -36.84 -6.92
C SER A 286 44.02 -35.34 -6.95
N GLY A 287 43.67 -34.76 -5.80
CA GLY A 287 43.23 -33.36 -5.70
C GLY A 287 44.33 -32.31 -5.47
N CYS A 288 45.57 -32.70 -5.13
CA CYS A 288 46.63 -31.71 -4.85
C CYS A 288 48.08 -32.16 -5.13
N SER A 289 48.28 -33.31 -5.80
CA SER A 289 49.60 -33.88 -6.13
C SER A 289 50.53 -34.11 -4.93
N LEU A 290 49.98 -34.13 -3.72
CA LEU A 290 50.68 -34.46 -2.48
C LEU A 290 51.13 -35.93 -2.52
N ARG A 291 52.44 -36.18 -2.40
CA ARG A 291 53.03 -37.52 -2.39
C ARG A 291 53.56 -37.91 -1.03
N VAL A 292 53.11 -39.05 -0.50
CA VAL A 292 53.44 -39.51 0.86
C VAL A 292 53.55 -41.03 0.94
N HIS A 293 54.42 -41.54 1.81
CA HIS A 293 54.45 -42.99 2.09
C HIS A 293 53.18 -43.41 2.85
N PRO A 294 52.64 -44.62 2.59
CA PRO A 294 51.54 -45.21 3.39
C PRO A 294 51.82 -45.22 4.90
N SER A 295 53.07 -45.43 5.30
CA SER A 295 53.54 -45.49 6.68
C SER A 295 53.72 -44.13 7.36
N CYS A 296 53.85 -43.04 6.59
CA CYS A 296 53.97 -41.68 7.11
C CYS A 296 52.62 -41.04 7.47
N LEU A 297 51.51 -41.69 7.12
CA LEU A 297 50.16 -41.29 7.51
C LEU A 297 49.84 -41.76 8.93
N THR A 298 49.00 -40.99 9.64
CA THR A 298 48.55 -41.34 10.99
C THR A 298 47.01 -41.39 11.04
N PRO A 299 46.39 -42.57 11.22
CA PRO A 299 47.01 -43.91 11.27
C PRO A 299 47.62 -44.33 9.91
N PRO A 300 48.56 -45.31 9.89
CA PRO A 300 49.18 -45.80 8.65
C PRO A 300 48.15 -46.36 7.67
N TRP A 301 48.33 -46.11 6.39
CA TRP A 301 47.48 -46.65 5.34
C TRP A 301 47.82 -48.12 5.08
N THR A 302 46.80 -48.98 5.16
CA THR A 302 46.91 -50.45 5.01
C THR A 302 46.14 -50.99 3.80
N GLY A 303 45.60 -50.11 2.96
CA GLY A 303 44.98 -50.49 1.68
C GLY A 303 46.01 -50.70 0.57
N MET A 304 45.58 -51.28 -0.55
CA MET A 304 46.40 -51.36 -1.76
C MET A 304 46.69 -49.96 -2.31
N LEU A 305 47.82 -49.79 -2.99
CA LEU A 305 48.19 -48.56 -3.67
C LEU A 305 47.31 -48.42 -4.93
N THR A 306 46.46 -47.40 -4.95
CA THR A 306 45.53 -47.08 -6.05
C THR A 306 45.64 -45.60 -6.36
N ASP A 307 45.61 -45.22 -7.65
CA ASP A 307 45.75 -43.83 -8.09
C ASP A 307 44.60 -42.91 -7.62
N ASP A 308 43.47 -43.49 -7.18
CA ASP A 308 42.27 -42.77 -6.72
C ASP A 308 42.35 -42.27 -5.25
N TRP A 309 43.52 -42.28 -4.62
CA TRP A 309 43.67 -41.83 -3.23
C TRP A 309 43.63 -40.30 -3.12
N SER A 310 42.70 -39.75 -2.32
CA SER A 310 42.72 -38.33 -1.90
C SER A 310 43.08 -38.18 -0.41
N CYS A 311 43.89 -37.16 -0.12
CA CYS A 311 44.43 -36.91 1.22
C CYS A 311 43.36 -36.35 2.17
N TYR A 312 43.60 -36.40 3.48
CA TYR A 312 42.61 -35.97 4.50
C TYR A 312 42.18 -34.50 4.36
N SER A 313 43.05 -33.62 3.83
CA SER A 313 42.70 -32.22 3.55
C SER A 313 41.78 -32.10 2.33
N CYS A 314 42.08 -32.81 1.24
CA CYS A 314 41.22 -32.83 0.04
C CYS A 314 39.86 -33.47 0.36
N LYS A 315 39.82 -34.59 1.09
CA LYS A 315 38.55 -35.22 1.52
C LYS A 315 37.70 -34.32 2.43
N LYS A 316 38.32 -33.42 3.19
CA LYS A 316 37.60 -32.40 3.95
C LYS A 316 37.00 -31.32 3.04
N ILE A 317 37.76 -30.88 2.04
CA ILE A 317 37.30 -29.89 1.06
C ILE A 317 36.18 -30.49 0.21
N GLU A 318 36.37 -31.68 -0.39
CA GLU A 318 35.36 -32.42 -1.14
C GLU A 318 34.07 -32.62 -0.31
N GLY A 319 34.19 -32.98 0.98
CA GLY A 319 33.05 -33.10 1.88
C GLY A 319 32.33 -31.78 2.16
N GLN A 320 33.09 -30.69 2.34
CA GLN A 320 32.56 -29.34 2.55
C GLN A 320 31.92 -28.77 1.28
N GLU A 321 32.48 -29.05 0.10
CA GLU A 321 31.93 -28.67 -1.21
C GLU A 321 30.63 -29.43 -1.49
N MET A 322 30.57 -30.75 -1.22
CA MET A 322 29.31 -31.50 -1.35
C MET A 322 28.23 -31.04 -0.35
N GLU A 323 28.59 -30.73 0.90
CA GLU A 323 27.64 -30.17 1.88
C GLU A 323 27.18 -28.76 1.47
N HIS A 324 28.08 -27.94 0.92
CA HIS A 324 27.76 -26.61 0.37
C HIS A 324 26.82 -26.72 -0.84
N ASP A 325 27.12 -27.58 -1.81
CA ASP A 325 26.30 -27.77 -3.01
C ASP A 325 24.91 -28.34 -2.67
N ALA A 326 24.83 -29.28 -1.72
CA ALA A 326 23.55 -29.77 -1.20
C ALA A 326 22.73 -28.65 -0.52
N ASN A 327 23.40 -27.75 0.21
CA ASN A 327 22.77 -26.61 0.87
C ASN A 327 22.29 -25.56 -0.16
N VAL A 328 23.12 -25.23 -1.16
CA VAL A 328 22.75 -24.34 -2.28
C VAL A 328 21.58 -24.91 -3.08
N ALA A 329 21.57 -26.22 -3.35
CA ALA A 329 20.46 -26.89 -4.03
C ALA A 329 19.15 -26.81 -3.22
N ASP A 330 19.20 -26.97 -1.89
CA ASP A 330 18.02 -26.82 -1.03
C ASP A 330 17.55 -25.36 -0.94
N PHE A 331 18.47 -24.39 -0.86
CA PHE A 331 18.14 -22.96 -0.93
C PHE A 331 17.48 -22.57 -2.26
N SER A 332 18.01 -23.02 -3.41
CA SER A 332 17.39 -22.79 -4.72
C SER A 332 15.98 -23.39 -4.76
N LYS A 333 15.82 -24.64 -4.33
CA LYS A 333 14.53 -25.33 -4.31
C LYS A 333 13.48 -24.62 -3.43
N ARG A 334 13.89 -24.06 -2.29
CA ARG A 334 13.02 -23.22 -1.43
C ARG A 334 12.65 -21.91 -2.12
N TYR A 335 13.60 -21.26 -2.80
CA TYR A 335 13.37 -20.03 -3.57
C TYR A 335 12.39 -20.27 -4.73
N ASP A 336 12.62 -21.30 -5.54
CA ASP A 336 11.78 -21.67 -6.68
C ASP A 336 10.36 -22.01 -6.24
N SER A 337 10.21 -22.75 -5.13
CA SER A 337 8.90 -23.04 -4.53
C SER A 337 8.17 -21.78 -4.05
N ALA A 338 8.87 -20.81 -3.46
CA ALA A 338 8.29 -19.53 -3.03
C ALA A 338 7.88 -18.66 -4.23
N VAL A 339 8.65 -18.66 -5.32
CA VAL A 339 8.31 -17.99 -6.58
C VAL A 339 7.09 -18.65 -7.23
N GLU A 340 7.00 -19.98 -7.25
CA GLU A 340 5.83 -20.70 -7.80
C GLU A 340 4.54 -20.35 -7.05
N ARG A 341 4.58 -20.27 -5.71
CA ARG A 341 3.45 -19.80 -4.89
C ARG A 341 3.05 -18.37 -5.22
N LYS A 342 4.03 -17.46 -5.31
CA LYS A 342 3.81 -16.05 -5.71
C LYS A 342 3.11 -15.97 -7.07
N LEU A 343 3.53 -16.75 -8.05
CA LEU A 343 2.91 -16.80 -9.39
C LEU A 343 1.46 -17.31 -9.33
N LYS A 344 1.19 -18.39 -8.59
CA LYS A 344 -0.18 -18.91 -8.39
C LYS A 344 -1.12 -17.85 -7.81
N ILE A 345 -0.68 -17.06 -6.84
CA ILE A 345 -1.48 -15.95 -6.27
C ILE A 345 -1.76 -14.88 -7.32
N LEU A 346 -0.77 -14.52 -8.14
CA LEU A 346 -0.95 -13.53 -9.22
C LEU A 346 -1.96 -14.02 -10.27
N ASP A 347 -1.97 -15.31 -10.60
CA ASP A 347 -2.96 -15.90 -11.50
C ASP A 347 -4.37 -15.96 -10.89
N VAL A 348 -4.47 -16.21 -9.57
CA VAL A 348 -5.75 -16.05 -8.86
C VAL A 348 -6.23 -14.59 -8.95
N ILE A 349 -5.38 -13.59 -8.70
CA ILE A 349 -5.75 -12.16 -8.81
C ILE A 349 -6.19 -11.80 -10.24
N ARG A 350 -5.58 -12.41 -11.27
CA ARG A 350 -6.00 -12.23 -12.67
C ARG A 350 -7.37 -12.87 -12.97
N SER A 351 -7.73 -13.96 -12.29
CA SER A 351 -9.03 -14.64 -12.48
C SER A 351 -10.19 -14.07 -11.67
N LEU A 352 -9.95 -13.25 -10.64
CA LEU A 352 -11.01 -12.58 -9.87
C LEU A 352 -11.85 -11.65 -10.78
N ASP A 353 -13.18 -11.72 -10.66
CA ASP A 353 -14.09 -10.65 -11.10
C ASP A 353 -13.94 -9.49 -10.11
N LEU A 354 -13.55 -8.31 -10.58
CA LEU A 354 -13.29 -7.11 -9.77
C LEU A 354 -13.79 -5.88 -10.53
N PRO A 355 -14.33 -4.87 -9.84
CA PRO A 355 -15.03 -3.79 -10.51
C PRO A 355 -14.06 -2.83 -11.21
N ASN A 356 -14.58 -2.18 -12.24
CA ASN A 356 -13.90 -1.15 -13.02
C ASN A 356 -13.77 0.17 -12.23
N ASN A 357 -12.93 1.10 -12.70
CA ASN A 357 -12.82 2.43 -12.11
C ASN A 357 -14.19 3.14 -12.08
N PRO A 358 -14.75 3.48 -10.90
CA PRO A 358 -16.09 4.04 -10.80
C PRO A 358 -16.23 5.40 -11.49
N LEU A 359 -15.15 6.16 -11.67
CA LEU A 359 -15.21 7.44 -12.38
C LEU A 359 -15.48 7.24 -13.88
N ASP A 360 -14.76 6.34 -14.53
CA ASP A 360 -14.93 6.07 -15.96
C ASP A 360 -16.26 5.35 -16.24
N ASP A 361 -16.66 4.41 -15.38
CA ASP A 361 -17.95 3.72 -15.46
C ASP A 361 -19.15 4.69 -15.29
N ILE A 362 -19.07 5.65 -14.35
CA ILE A 362 -20.08 6.72 -14.22
C ILE A 362 -20.14 7.60 -15.48
N ILE A 363 -18.99 7.96 -16.06
CA ILE A 363 -18.96 8.81 -17.27
C ILE A 363 -19.59 8.08 -18.45
N ASP A 364 -19.20 6.83 -18.68
CA ASP A 364 -19.71 5.96 -19.74
C ASP A 364 -21.24 5.77 -19.64
N GLN A 365 -21.74 5.32 -18.49
CA GLN A 365 -23.17 5.07 -18.25
C GLN A 365 -24.05 6.34 -18.27
N LEU A 366 -23.44 7.52 -18.19
CA LEU A 366 -24.10 8.83 -18.29
C LEU A 366 -23.95 9.51 -19.67
N GLY A 367 -23.47 8.76 -20.67
CA GLY A 367 -23.41 9.20 -22.07
C GLY A 367 -22.06 9.78 -22.49
N GLY A 368 -20.98 9.41 -21.79
CA GLY A 368 -19.60 9.71 -22.17
C GLY A 368 -19.16 11.16 -21.90
N PRO A 369 -17.92 11.49 -22.29
CA PRO A 369 -17.32 12.80 -22.04
C PRO A 369 -18.03 13.95 -22.76
N ASP A 370 -18.85 13.69 -23.79
CA ASP A 370 -19.65 14.73 -24.45
C ASP A 370 -20.85 15.21 -23.61
N LYS A 371 -21.36 14.37 -22.69
CA LYS A 371 -22.51 14.70 -21.83
C LYS A 371 -22.11 15.11 -20.42
N VAL A 372 -20.96 14.64 -19.96
CA VAL A 372 -20.46 14.82 -18.60
C VAL A 372 -19.34 15.85 -18.56
N ALA A 373 -19.46 16.86 -17.69
CA ALA A 373 -18.45 17.89 -17.51
C ALA A 373 -17.45 17.45 -16.43
N GLU A 374 -16.28 16.96 -16.83
CA GLU A 374 -15.29 16.45 -15.89
C GLU A 374 -14.39 17.57 -15.34
N ILE A 375 -14.44 17.80 -14.02
CA ILE A 375 -13.71 18.86 -13.32
C ILE A 375 -12.89 18.21 -12.19
N THR A 376 -11.92 17.40 -12.61
CA THR A 376 -11.06 16.59 -11.74
C THR A 376 -9.59 17.00 -11.94
N GLY A 377 -8.70 16.48 -11.08
CA GLY A 377 -7.25 16.65 -11.24
C GLY A 377 -6.62 15.83 -12.37
N ARG A 378 -7.34 14.85 -12.95
CA ARG A 378 -6.70 13.82 -13.78
C ARG A 378 -6.34 14.28 -15.18
N ARG A 379 -5.19 13.82 -15.67
CA ARG A 379 -4.55 14.20 -16.95
C ARG A 379 -5.05 13.38 -18.14
N GLY A 380 -5.61 12.21 -17.90
CA GLY A 380 -6.18 11.33 -18.93
C GLY A 380 -7.38 10.54 -18.42
N MET A 381 -8.13 9.95 -19.35
CA MET A 381 -9.30 9.11 -19.11
C MET A 381 -9.33 7.93 -20.07
N LEU A 382 -10.09 6.88 -19.73
CA LEU A 382 -10.42 5.81 -20.65
C LEU A 382 -11.80 6.09 -21.26
N ILE A 383 -11.91 5.94 -22.58
CA ILE A 383 -13.16 6.16 -23.31
C ILE A 383 -13.49 4.88 -24.06
N ARG A 384 -14.72 4.39 -23.93
CA ARG A 384 -15.18 3.23 -24.68
C ARG A 384 -15.29 3.56 -26.17
N THR A 385 -14.81 2.66 -27.01
CA THR A 385 -14.79 2.85 -28.46
C THR A 385 -16.20 2.87 -29.06
N SER A 386 -16.35 3.53 -30.21
CA SER A 386 -17.66 3.65 -30.89
C SER A 386 -18.21 2.33 -31.45
N ASP A 387 -17.37 1.31 -31.61
CA ASP A 387 -17.76 -0.05 -31.95
C ASP A 387 -18.11 -0.91 -30.72
N GLY A 388 -17.98 -0.36 -29.51
CA GLY A 388 -18.25 -1.02 -28.23
C GLY A 388 -17.22 -2.08 -27.83
N LYS A 389 -16.11 -2.20 -28.55
CA LYS A 389 -15.07 -3.21 -28.32
C LYS A 389 -13.81 -2.57 -27.75
N GLY A 390 -13.73 -2.54 -26.43
CA GLY A 390 -12.57 -2.01 -25.73
C GLY A 390 -12.70 -0.54 -25.33
N VAL A 391 -11.60 -0.05 -24.77
CA VAL A 391 -11.44 1.32 -24.28
C VAL A 391 -10.08 1.85 -24.73
N ILE A 392 -10.04 3.14 -25.07
CA ILE A 392 -8.82 3.83 -25.50
C ILE A 392 -8.49 4.91 -24.48
N TYR A 393 -7.22 5.00 -24.09
CA TYR A 393 -6.72 6.08 -23.26
C TYR A 393 -6.61 7.38 -24.06
N GLN A 394 -7.36 8.39 -23.60
CA GLN A 394 -7.30 9.74 -24.14
C GLN A 394 -6.72 10.70 -23.09
N ALA A 395 -5.60 11.34 -23.44
CA ALA A 395 -5.07 12.47 -22.68
C ALA A 395 -6.03 13.66 -22.76
N ARG A 396 -6.42 14.20 -21.61
CA ARG A 396 -7.27 15.40 -21.50
C ARG A 396 -6.54 16.67 -21.95
N ASN A 397 -5.22 16.70 -21.81
CA ASN A 397 -4.37 17.78 -22.31
C ASN A 397 -3.62 17.37 -23.58
N ALA A 398 -4.21 17.66 -24.74
CA ALA A 398 -3.61 17.38 -26.05
C ALA A 398 -2.85 18.58 -26.67
N LYS A 399 -2.79 19.76 -26.00
CA LYS A 399 -2.33 21.03 -26.62
C LYS A 399 -1.62 22.00 -25.65
N GLU A 400 -0.80 21.49 -24.73
CA GLU A 400 -0.05 22.29 -23.73
C GLU A 400 -0.94 23.21 -22.84
N VAL A 401 -2.23 22.92 -22.74
CA VAL A 401 -3.19 23.71 -21.95
C VAL A 401 -3.14 23.28 -20.49
N SER A 402 -3.08 24.22 -19.54
CA SER A 402 -3.11 23.88 -18.11
C SER A 402 -4.41 23.13 -17.73
N MET A 403 -4.33 22.20 -16.79
CA MET A 403 -5.49 21.47 -16.27
C MET A 403 -6.59 22.41 -15.73
N GLU A 404 -6.19 23.56 -15.17
CA GLU A 404 -7.11 24.60 -14.72
C GLU A 404 -7.93 25.19 -15.87
N MET A 405 -7.32 25.46 -17.03
CA MET A 405 -8.03 25.95 -18.21
C MET A 405 -8.99 24.92 -18.79
N ILE A 406 -8.63 23.63 -18.78
CA ILE A 406 -9.52 22.54 -19.18
C ILE A 406 -10.71 22.45 -18.22
N ASN A 407 -10.47 22.42 -16.91
CA ASN A 407 -11.53 22.38 -15.90
C ASN A 407 -12.42 23.63 -15.92
N MET A 408 -11.88 24.80 -16.27
CA MET A 408 -12.66 26.02 -16.48
C MET A 408 -13.51 25.97 -17.75
N HIS A 409 -13.02 25.34 -18.82
CA HIS A 409 -13.81 25.09 -20.03
C HIS A 409 -14.97 24.14 -19.75
N GLU A 410 -14.73 23.03 -19.06
CA GLU A 410 -15.76 22.05 -18.64
C GLU A 410 -16.82 22.69 -17.72
N LYS A 411 -16.39 23.46 -16.72
CA LYS A 411 -17.28 24.28 -15.90
C LYS A 411 -18.11 25.24 -16.76
N GLN A 412 -17.54 25.82 -17.80
CA GLN A 412 -18.26 26.75 -18.67
C GLN A 412 -19.30 26.03 -19.51
N GLN A 413 -19.00 24.85 -20.07
CA GLN A 413 -19.97 24.02 -20.78
C GLN A 413 -21.17 23.61 -19.89
N PHE A 414 -20.92 23.29 -18.61
CA PHE A 414 -21.98 23.01 -17.65
C PHE A 414 -22.85 24.25 -17.36
N MET A 415 -22.24 25.42 -17.16
CA MET A 415 -22.96 26.67 -16.83
C MET A 415 -23.68 27.30 -18.04
N ASP A 416 -23.26 27.00 -19.26
CA ASP A 416 -23.88 27.45 -20.54
C ASP A 416 -24.98 26.53 -21.08
N ASP A 417 -25.35 25.51 -20.28
CA ASP A 417 -26.39 24.53 -20.59
C ASP A 417 -26.06 23.57 -21.75
N LYS A 418 -24.77 23.30 -21.97
CA LYS A 418 -24.30 22.32 -22.96
C LYS A 418 -24.19 20.91 -22.37
N LYS A 419 -23.76 20.83 -21.10
CA LYS A 419 -23.66 19.60 -20.30
C LYS A 419 -24.51 19.77 -19.03
N LEU A 420 -25.32 18.76 -18.68
CA LEU A 420 -26.26 18.80 -17.55
C LEU A 420 -25.76 18.06 -16.31
N ILE A 421 -24.67 17.32 -16.45
CA ILE A 421 -23.97 16.59 -15.39
C ILE A 421 -22.57 17.16 -15.29
N ALA A 422 -22.10 17.44 -14.08
CA ALA A 422 -20.68 17.69 -13.80
C ALA A 422 -20.15 16.71 -12.76
N ILE A 423 -18.89 16.32 -12.89
CA ILE A 423 -18.18 15.51 -11.90
C ILE A 423 -17.04 16.33 -11.32
N ILE A 424 -16.95 16.40 -9.99
CA ILE A 424 -15.91 17.14 -9.27
C ILE A 424 -15.09 16.21 -8.36
N SER A 425 -13.76 16.39 -8.37
CA SER A 425 -12.88 15.86 -7.32
C SER A 425 -12.34 16.97 -6.42
N GLU A 426 -11.85 16.62 -5.22
CA GLU A 426 -11.23 17.60 -4.30
C GLU A 426 -10.11 18.39 -4.98
N ALA A 427 -9.19 17.68 -5.67
CA ALA A 427 -8.06 18.29 -6.36
C ALA A 427 -8.46 19.16 -7.58
N GLY A 428 -9.48 18.76 -8.34
CA GLY A 428 -9.88 19.46 -9.56
C GLY A 428 -10.79 20.66 -9.37
N SER A 429 -11.50 20.73 -8.23
CA SER A 429 -12.58 21.70 -8.01
C SER A 429 -12.20 22.92 -7.16
N ALA A 430 -10.92 23.12 -6.85
CA ALA A 430 -10.40 24.33 -6.21
C ALA A 430 -10.84 25.60 -6.97
N GLY A 431 -11.32 26.63 -6.26
CA GLY A 431 -11.95 27.82 -6.86
C GLY A 431 -13.31 27.62 -7.55
N VAL A 432 -13.56 26.46 -8.17
CA VAL A 432 -14.70 26.18 -9.07
C VAL A 432 -16.06 26.43 -8.41
N SER A 433 -17.01 26.92 -9.20
CA SER A 433 -18.37 27.27 -8.79
C SER A 433 -19.40 26.76 -9.79
N LEU A 434 -20.30 25.89 -9.32
CA LEU A 434 -21.33 25.17 -10.10
C LEU A 434 -22.76 25.44 -9.59
N HIS A 435 -22.93 26.33 -8.61
CA HIS A 435 -24.25 26.77 -8.14
C HIS A 435 -25.15 27.29 -9.28
N ALA A 436 -26.45 27.34 -9.06
CA ALA A 436 -27.43 27.88 -10.01
C ALA A 436 -27.39 29.43 -10.02
N ASP A 437 -26.29 30.02 -10.50
CA ASP A 437 -26.07 31.48 -10.53
C ASP A 437 -27.13 32.19 -11.40
N ARG A 438 -27.76 33.24 -10.88
CA ARG A 438 -28.70 34.10 -11.63
C ARG A 438 -28.11 34.74 -12.89
N ARG A 439 -26.78 34.79 -13.00
CA ARG A 439 -26.05 35.33 -14.18
C ARG A 439 -25.73 34.27 -15.23
N ALA A 440 -25.84 32.99 -14.89
CA ALA A 440 -25.58 31.89 -15.81
C ALA A 440 -26.83 31.53 -16.62
N LYS A 441 -26.65 30.87 -17.75
CA LYS A 441 -27.74 30.34 -18.57
C LYS A 441 -28.38 29.11 -17.92
N ASN A 442 -27.57 28.19 -17.40
CA ASN A 442 -28.06 27.00 -16.70
C ASN A 442 -28.46 27.33 -15.25
N GLN A 443 -29.73 27.67 -15.03
CA GLN A 443 -30.29 28.05 -13.72
C GLN A 443 -31.08 26.94 -13.00
N ARG A 444 -31.11 25.70 -13.56
CA ARG A 444 -31.83 24.56 -12.98
C ARG A 444 -31.35 24.22 -11.56
N ARG A 445 -32.26 23.73 -10.70
CA ARG A 445 -31.91 23.30 -9.34
C ARG A 445 -30.81 22.23 -9.40
N ARG A 446 -29.81 22.35 -8.54
CA ARG A 446 -28.68 21.41 -8.49
C ARG A 446 -29.01 20.24 -7.58
N VAL A 447 -28.81 19.01 -8.06
CA VAL A 447 -28.74 17.79 -7.25
C VAL A 447 -27.26 17.45 -7.09
N HIS A 448 -26.73 17.66 -5.89
CA HIS A 448 -25.36 17.33 -5.54
C HIS A 448 -25.34 15.91 -4.95
N VAL A 449 -24.84 14.96 -5.73
CA VAL A 449 -24.67 13.56 -5.34
C VAL A 449 -23.26 13.38 -4.78
N THR A 450 -23.12 12.96 -3.52
CA THR A 450 -21.81 12.70 -2.91
C THR A 450 -21.58 11.19 -2.85
N LEU A 451 -20.78 10.69 -3.80
CA LEU A 451 -20.41 9.28 -3.97
C LEU A 451 -19.44 8.82 -2.87
N GLU A 452 -18.41 9.64 -2.63
CA GLU A 452 -17.38 9.42 -1.62
C GLU A 452 -17.34 10.62 -0.67
N LEU A 453 -17.63 10.37 0.60
CA LEU A 453 -17.69 11.42 1.61
C LEU A 453 -16.30 11.75 2.14
N PRO A 454 -15.92 13.04 2.18
CA PRO A 454 -14.64 13.45 2.74
C PRO A 454 -14.45 13.00 4.18
N TRP A 455 -13.23 12.58 4.49
CA TRP A 455 -12.80 12.24 5.85
C TRP A 455 -12.95 13.38 6.84
N SER A 456 -12.81 14.63 6.38
CA SER A 456 -13.10 15.80 7.20
C SER A 456 -14.41 16.46 6.78
N ALA A 457 -15.27 16.59 7.77
CA ALA A 457 -16.24 17.66 7.95
C ALA A 457 -16.02 18.91 7.08
N ASP A 458 -14.84 19.53 7.17
CA ASP A 458 -14.57 20.81 6.52
C ASP A 458 -14.32 20.68 5.01
N ARG A 459 -13.73 19.57 4.55
CA ARG A 459 -13.66 19.24 3.12
C ARG A 459 -15.05 18.99 2.54
N ALA A 460 -15.95 18.35 3.30
CA ALA A 460 -17.35 18.17 2.89
C ALA A 460 -18.08 19.52 2.74
N ILE A 461 -17.92 20.45 3.69
CA ILE A 461 -18.44 21.83 3.57
C ILE A 461 -17.87 22.53 2.34
N GLN A 462 -16.57 22.40 2.10
CA GLN A 462 -15.92 23.00 0.92
C GLN A 462 -16.45 22.41 -0.39
N GLN A 463 -16.77 21.12 -0.44
CA GLN A 463 -17.37 20.44 -1.59
C GLN A 463 -18.83 20.88 -1.80
N PHE A 464 -19.62 20.97 -0.74
CA PHE A 464 -20.99 21.49 -0.78
C PHE A 464 -21.03 22.97 -1.23
N GLY A 465 -20.03 23.76 -0.83
CA GLY A 465 -19.82 25.15 -1.28
C GLY A 465 -19.45 25.32 -2.77
N ARG A 466 -19.27 24.23 -3.53
CA ARG A 466 -19.19 24.29 -5.00
C ARG A 466 -20.58 24.49 -5.63
N THR A 467 -21.63 23.94 -5.03
CA THR A 467 -23.03 24.05 -5.52
C THR A 467 -23.90 25.01 -4.72
N HIS A 468 -23.47 25.44 -3.54
CA HIS A 468 -24.20 26.35 -2.66
C HIS A 468 -23.44 27.65 -2.43
N ARG A 469 -23.88 28.74 -3.08
CA ARG A 469 -23.24 30.07 -3.00
C ARG A 469 -24.27 31.20 -3.04
N SER A 470 -23.84 32.40 -2.67
CA SER A 470 -24.64 33.62 -2.86
C SER A 470 -24.99 33.83 -4.34
N ASN A 471 -26.07 34.57 -4.60
CA ASN A 471 -26.63 34.79 -5.95
C ASN A 471 -27.22 33.55 -6.67
N GLN A 472 -27.43 32.43 -5.96
CA GLN A 472 -28.18 31.29 -6.51
C GLN A 472 -29.67 31.61 -6.73
N THR A 473 -30.27 31.03 -7.78
CA THR A 473 -31.73 31.04 -8.02
C THR A 473 -32.46 30.10 -7.06
N SER A 474 -31.87 28.94 -6.81
CA SER A 474 -32.40 27.87 -5.96
C SER A 474 -31.27 27.26 -5.14
N ALA A 475 -31.59 26.83 -3.92
CA ALA A 475 -30.66 26.04 -3.11
C ALA A 475 -30.63 24.58 -3.59
N PRO A 476 -29.49 23.89 -3.48
CA PRO A 476 -29.32 22.52 -3.98
C PRO A 476 -30.05 21.47 -3.14
N GLN A 477 -30.20 20.28 -3.71
CA GLN A 477 -30.52 19.06 -2.98
C GLN A 477 -29.24 18.23 -2.84
N TYR A 478 -28.90 17.80 -1.63
CA TYR A 478 -27.76 16.94 -1.36
C TYR A 478 -28.23 15.49 -1.22
N ARG A 479 -27.60 14.59 -1.96
CA ARG A 479 -27.81 13.14 -1.92
C ARG A 479 -26.53 12.48 -1.45
N LEU A 480 -26.50 12.05 -0.19
CA LEU A 480 -25.33 11.45 0.44
C LEU A 480 -25.44 9.93 0.34
N LEU A 481 -24.57 9.28 -0.43
CA LEU A 481 -24.69 7.84 -0.69
C LEU A 481 -23.84 7.00 0.25
N PHE A 482 -24.44 5.91 0.73
CA PHE A 482 -23.81 4.87 1.55
C PHE A 482 -24.24 3.51 1.05
N THR A 483 -23.36 2.53 1.07
CA THR A 483 -23.76 1.13 0.92
C THR A 483 -24.46 0.62 2.18
N ASN A 484 -25.17 -0.50 2.06
CA ASN A 484 -25.73 -1.22 3.20
C ASN A 484 -24.67 -1.97 4.04
N LEU A 485 -23.37 -1.78 3.79
CA LEU A 485 -22.27 -2.47 4.50
C LEU A 485 -22.02 -1.88 5.89
N GLY A 486 -21.92 -2.74 6.90
CA GLY A 486 -21.64 -2.35 8.29
C GLY A 486 -20.42 -1.46 8.46
N GLY A 487 -19.32 -1.77 7.75
CA GLY A 487 -18.10 -0.97 7.80
C GLY A 487 -18.23 0.45 7.23
N GLU A 488 -19.20 0.71 6.34
CA GLU A 488 -19.40 2.05 5.77
C GLU A 488 -20.30 2.96 6.64
N LYS A 489 -21.12 2.39 7.52
CA LYS A 489 -22.00 3.15 8.46
C LYS A 489 -21.23 4.17 9.31
N ARG A 490 -19.93 3.97 9.53
CA ARG A 490 -19.02 4.95 10.14
C ARG A 490 -18.98 6.30 9.42
N PHE A 491 -18.97 6.32 8.09
CA PHE A 491 -18.80 7.56 7.32
C PHE A 491 -20.05 8.43 7.36
N ALA A 492 -21.23 7.79 7.48
CA ALA A 492 -22.49 8.50 7.72
C ALA A 492 -22.42 9.32 9.01
N SER A 493 -21.81 8.76 10.06
CA SER A 493 -21.80 9.37 11.39
C SER A 493 -20.91 10.60 11.54
N ILE A 494 -19.79 10.65 10.83
CA ILE A 494 -18.88 11.80 10.86
C ILE A 494 -19.53 12.98 10.15
N VAL A 495 -20.20 12.71 9.03
CA VAL A 495 -20.89 13.71 8.21
C VAL A 495 -22.15 14.20 8.90
N ALA A 496 -22.94 13.28 9.49
CA ALA A 496 -24.07 13.56 10.38
C ALA A 496 -23.74 14.65 11.40
N LYS A 497 -22.74 14.37 12.25
CA LYS A 497 -22.30 15.23 13.34
C LYS A 497 -21.90 16.63 12.86
N ARG A 498 -21.32 16.76 11.64
CA ARG A 498 -20.99 18.08 11.09
C ARG A 498 -22.21 18.79 10.52
N LEU A 499 -23.08 18.12 9.78
CA LEU A 499 -24.32 18.70 9.27
C LEU A 499 -25.22 19.22 10.40
N GLU A 500 -25.28 18.51 11.52
CA GLU A 500 -25.95 18.96 12.74
C GLU A 500 -25.31 20.24 13.28
N SER A 501 -23.98 20.27 13.44
CA SER A 501 -23.25 21.45 13.94
C SER A 501 -23.34 22.70 13.05
N LEU A 502 -23.72 22.55 11.78
CA LEU A 502 -23.90 23.65 10.82
C LEU A 502 -25.32 24.24 10.83
N GLY A 503 -26.24 23.69 11.63
CA GLY A 503 -27.65 24.07 11.60
C GLY A 503 -28.39 23.64 10.33
N ALA A 504 -27.85 22.67 9.56
CA ALA A 504 -28.53 22.12 8.39
C ALA A 504 -29.70 21.20 8.79
N LEU A 505 -29.60 20.55 9.95
CA LEU A 505 -30.59 19.63 10.51
C LEU A 505 -31.48 20.25 11.61
N THR A 506 -31.43 21.57 11.81
CA THR A 506 -32.15 22.26 12.92
C THR A 506 -33.46 22.93 12.50
N GLN A 507 -33.99 22.66 11.31
CA GLN A 507 -35.40 22.90 11.01
C GLN A 507 -36.22 21.83 11.75
N GLY A 508 -37.22 22.23 12.53
CA GLY A 508 -38.00 21.35 13.42
C GLY A 508 -38.95 20.36 12.73
N ASP A 509 -38.67 19.96 11.49
CA ASP A 509 -39.48 19.00 10.76
C ASP A 509 -39.01 17.56 11.01
N ARG A 510 -39.63 16.93 12.02
CA ARG A 510 -39.41 15.53 12.44
C ARG A 510 -39.74 14.47 11.37
N ARG A 511 -40.00 14.87 10.12
CA ARG A 511 -40.37 13.99 9.00
C ARG A 511 -39.19 13.64 8.08
N ALA A 512 -38.05 14.30 8.22
CA ALA A 512 -36.86 14.07 7.40
C ALA A 512 -36.04 12.83 7.83
N GLY A 513 -36.60 11.64 7.61
CA GLY A 513 -35.90 10.36 7.71
C GLY A 513 -35.39 9.97 9.11
N PRO A 514 -34.61 8.87 9.23
CA PRO A 514 -33.92 8.52 10.47
C PRO A 514 -32.87 9.58 10.81
N SER A 515 -32.82 10.03 12.07
CA SER A 515 -31.86 11.04 12.50
C SER A 515 -30.42 10.57 12.25
N LEU A 516 -29.67 11.38 11.51
CA LEU A 516 -28.29 11.14 11.12
C LEU A 516 -27.37 10.85 12.32
N SER A 517 -27.67 11.39 13.51
CA SER A 517 -27.02 11.06 14.79
C SER A 517 -27.01 9.56 15.16
N ALA A 518 -27.96 8.75 14.67
CA ALA A 518 -28.13 7.34 15.03
C ALA A 518 -26.90 6.46 14.70
N PHE A 519 -26.03 6.91 13.78
CA PHE A 519 -24.84 6.17 13.36
C PHE A 519 -23.58 6.51 14.16
N ASN A 520 -23.63 7.37 15.20
CA ASN A 520 -22.44 7.93 15.86
C ASN A 520 -21.66 6.99 16.79
N TYR A 521 -20.89 6.08 16.18
CA TYR A 521 -20.03 5.10 16.86
C TYR A 521 -18.74 5.70 17.46
N ASP A 522 -18.21 6.83 16.97
CA ASP A 522 -17.06 7.51 17.59
C ASP A 522 -17.49 8.43 18.75
N SER A 523 -18.12 7.79 19.73
CA SER A 523 -18.60 8.36 20.98
C SER A 523 -18.03 7.58 22.17
N THR A 524 -18.10 8.15 23.37
CA THR A 524 -17.73 7.43 24.61
C THR A 524 -18.56 6.16 24.80
N TYR A 525 -19.82 6.18 24.34
CA TYR A 525 -20.70 5.01 24.33
C TYR A 525 -20.28 3.97 23.30
N GLY A 526 -19.98 4.38 22.05
CA GLY A 526 -19.53 3.43 21.01
C GLY A 526 -18.20 2.76 21.33
N LYS A 527 -17.26 3.48 21.97
CA LYS A 527 -16.00 2.90 22.47
C LYS A 527 -16.25 1.85 23.56
N LYS A 528 -17.13 2.14 24.52
CA LYS A 528 -17.55 1.16 25.55
C LYS A 528 -18.26 -0.05 24.94
N ALA A 529 -19.17 0.18 24.01
CA ALA A 529 -19.90 -0.88 23.31
C ALA A 529 -18.94 -1.83 22.56
N LEU A 530 -17.93 -1.28 21.86
CA LEU A 530 -16.90 -2.08 21.20
C LEU A 530 -16.13 -2.96 22.20
N THR A 531 -15.72 -2.40 23.34
CA THR A 531 -15.06 -3.17 24.40
C THR A 531 -15.96 -4.30 24.94
N MET A 532 -17.26 -4.05 25.13
CA MET A 532 -18.21 -5.08 25.56
C MET A 532 -18.40 -6.18 24.51
N VAL A 533 -18.49 -5.82 23.22
CA VAL A 533 -18.56 -6.78 22.10
C VAL A 533 -17.30 -7.64 22.06
N TYR A 534 -16.11 -7.04 22.14
CA TYR A 534 -14.85 -7.79 22.17
C TYR A 534 -14.75 -8.74 23.38
N ARG A 535 -15.14 -8.30 24.58
CA ARG A 535 -15.12 -9.16 25.77
C ARG A 535 -16.14 -10.31 25.70
N GLY A 536 -17.32 -10.06 25.13
CA GLY A 536 -18.31 -11.10 24.84
C GLY A 536 -17.81 -12.14 23.86
N ILE A 537 -17.23 -11.70 22.73
CA ILE A 537 -16.63 -12.60 21.73
C ILE A 537 -15.43 -13.35 22.31
N MET A 538 -14.62 -12.72 23.17
CA MET A 538 -13.51 -13.38 23.85
C MET A 538 -13.95 -14.26 25.05
N GLU A 539 -15.25 -14.39 25.30
CA GLU A 539 -15.85 -15.16 26.42
C GLU A 539 -15.35 -14.72 27.81
N GLN A 540 -15.00 -13.45 27.96
CA GLN A 540 -14.55 -12.84 29.22
C GLN A 540 -15.71 -12.31 30.06
N ASP A 541 -16.70 -11.71 29.39
CA ASP A 541 -17.95 -11.18 29.96
C ASP A 541 -19.13 -11.80 29.17
N SER A 542 -20.34 -11.83 29.73
CA SER A 542 -21.55 -12.16 28.97
C SER A 542 -22.02 -10.98 28.11
N PHE A 543 -22.69 -11.25 26.99
CA PHE A 543 -23.27 -10.17 26.18
C PHE A 543 -24.38 -9.44 26.95
N PRO A 544 -24.41 -8.10 26.96
CA PRO A 544 -25.45 -7.32 27.64
C PRO A 544 -26.79 -7.34 26.90
N VAL A 545 -26.78 -7.73 25.62
CA VAL A 545 -27.91 -7.81 24.69
C VAL A 545 -27.65 -9.00 23.79
N VAL A 546 -28.68 -9.81 23.49
CA VAL A 546 -28.56 -10.95 22.58
C VAL A 546 -28.15 -10.45 21.19
N PRO A 547 -27.13 -11.04 20.54
CA PRO A 547 -26.68 -10.59 19.22
C PRO A 547 -27.77 -10.68 18.15
N PRO A 548 -27.78 -9.81 17.14
CA PRO A 548 -28.79 -9.85 16.08
C PRO A 548 -28.86 -11.23 15.41
N ARG A 549 -30.09 -11.64 15.05
CA ARG A 549 -30.43 -12.96 14.49
C ARG A 549 -30.14 -14.16 15.40
N CYS A 550 -29.64 -13.97 16.62
CA CYS A 550 -29.58 -15.03 17.62
C CYS A 550 -30.90 -15.12 18.39
N SER A 551 -31.20 -16.31 18.90
CA SER A 551 -32.27 -16.53 19.86
C SER A 551 -31.71 -16.47 21.28
N ASP A 552 -32.57 -16.41 22.30
CA ASP A 552 -32.15 -16.53 23.71
C ASP A 552 -31.50 -17.91 24.04
N ASN A 553 -31.46 -18.83 23.08
CA ASN A 553 -30.83 -20.14 23.20
C ASN A 553 -29.30 -20.04 23.12
N GLN A 554 -28.64 -20.56 24.16
CA GLN A 554 -27.19 -20.65 24.32
C GLN A 554 -26.43 -21.07 23.04
N ALA A 555 -26.91 -22.11 22.34
CA ALA A 555 -26.26 -22.63 21.13
C ALA A 555 -26.13 -21.59 20.00
N SER A 556 -27.14 -20.74 19.79
CA SER A 556 -27.08 -19.70 18.74
C SER A 556 -26.12 -18.56 19.07
N ILE A 557 -25.87 -18.33 20.37
CA ILE A 557 -24.86 -17.37 20.85
C ILE A 557 -23.45 -17.96 20.70
N GLU A 558 -23.26 -19.26 20.98
CA GLU A 558 -21.99 -19.97 20.80
C GLU A 558 -21.57 -20.07 19.31
N GLU A 559 -22.53 -20.29 18.41
CA GLU A 559 -22.32 -20.21 16.96
C GLU A 559 -21.86 -18.81 16.54
N PHE A 560 -22.58 -17.75 16.96
CA PHE A 560 -22.19 -16.36 16.70
C PHE A 560 -20.79 -16.03 17.25
N ILE A 561 -20.45 -16.45 18.47
CA ILE A 561 -19.10 -16.26 19.05
C ILE A 561 -18.04 -16.95 18.17
N THR A 562 -18.34 -18.15 17.67
CA THR A 562 -17.41 -18.92 16.85
C THR A 562 -17.16 -18.25 15.49
N GLU A 563 -18.22 -17.87 14.78
CA GLU A 563 -18.12 -17.07 13.54
C GLU A 563 -17.37 -15.75 13.78
N ALA A 564 -17.73 -15.00 14.82
CA ALA A 564 -17.13 -13.71 15.13
C ALA A 564 -15.65 -13.84 15.47
N LYS A 565 -15.21 -14.91 16.16
CA LYS A 565 -13.79 -15.20 16.38
C LYS A 565 -13.05 -15.44 15.06
N VAL A 566 -13.57 -16.30 14.19
CA VAL A 566 -12.97 -16.58 12.88
C VAL A 566 -12.84 -15.30 12.06
N ALA A 567 -13.90 -14.49 12.01
CA ALA A 567 -13.91 -13.19 11.33
C ALA A 567 -12.89 -12.20 11.91
N LEU A 568 -12.82 -12.03 13.24
CA LEU A 568 -11.85 -11.13 13.86
C LEU A 568 -10.39 -11.60 13.73
N VAL A 569 -10.16 -12.90 13.57
CA VAL A 569 -8.84 -13.47 13.24
C VAL A 569 -8.46 -13.18 11.78
N SER A 570 -9.37 -13.37 10.82
CA SER A 570 -9.08 -13.15 9.39
C SER A 570 -8.70 -11.68 9.11
N VAL A 571 -9.41 -10.72 9.71
CA VAL A 571 -9.08 -9.29 9.59
C VAL A 571 -8.04 -8.79 10.60
N GLY A 572 -7.37 -9.70 11.32
CA GLY A 572 -6.21 -9.41 12.18
C GLY A 572 -6.48 -8.46 13.35
N ILE A 573 -7.69 -8.52 13.91
CA ILE A 573 -8.04 -7.87 15.18
C ILE A 573 -7.62 -8.79 16.34
N ILE A 574 -8.04 -10.05 16.31
CA ILE A 574 -7.49 -11.10 17.17
C ILE A 574 -6.15 -11.53 16.56
N ARG A 575 -5.11 -11.52 17.39
CA ARG A 575 -3.73 -11.91 17.03
C ARG A 575 -3.32 -13.15 17.81
N ASP A 576 -2.24 -13.77 17.34
CA ASP A 576 -1.61 -14.96 17.96
C ASP A 576 -2.63 -16.08 18.18
N ALA A 577 -3.46 -16.31 17.16
CA ALA A 577 -4.59 -17.23 17.25
C ALA A 577 -4.11 -18.68 17.24
N THR A 578 -4.51 -19.47 18.25
CA THR A 578 -4.18 -20.89 18.35
C THR A 578 -5.43 -21.72 18.61
N VAL A 579 -5.51 -22.88 17.96
CA VAL A 579 -6.58 -23.87 18.19
C VAL A 579 -6.24 -24.66 19.45
N CYS A 580 -7.09 -24.56 20.48
CA CYS A 580 -6.86 -25.28 21.72
C CYS A 580 -7.30 -26.75 21.59
N ASN A 581 -6.38 -27.69 21.80
CA ASN A 581 -6.67 -29.13 21.95
C ASN A 581 -7.23 -29.47 23.35
N GLY A 582 -8.18 -28.65 23.84
CA GLY A 582 -8.86 -28.87 25.12
C GLY A 582 -10.01 -29.88 25.02
N LYS A 583 -10.78 -30.03 26.11
CA LYS A 583 -11.96 -30.93 26.17
C LYS A 583 -13.08 -30.62 25.15
N VAL A 584 -13.00 -29.47 24.49
CA VAL A 584 -13.82 -29.11 23.33
C VAL A 584 -12.85 -28.81 22.19
N ALA A 585 -12.75 -29.71 21.22
CA ALA A 585 -11.87 -29.54 20.06
C ALA A 585 -12.34 -28.37 19.18
N GLY A 586 -11.40 -27.60 18.64
CA GLY A 586 -11.69 -26.50 17.69
C GLY A 586 -11.85 -25.11 18.31
N LYS A 587 -11.71 -24.94 19.63
CA LYS A 587 -11.85 -23.62 20.26
C LYS A 587 -10.66 -22.71 19.91
N LEU A 588 -10.93 -21.68 19.11
CA LEU A 588 -9.98 -20.61 18.79
C LEU A 588 -9.74 -19.72 20.03
N SER A 589 -8.47 -19.62 20.42
CA SER A 589 -7.96 -18.66 21.41
C SER A 589 -7.04 -17.65 20.73
N GLY A 590 -6.83 -16.49 21.33
CA GLY A 590 -5.96 -15.42 20.82
C GLY A 590 -6.06 -14.18 21.71
N ARG A 591 -5.49 -13.05 21.28
CA ARG A 591 -5.58 -11.78 22.02
C ARG A 591 -5.91 -10.58 21.15
N ILE A 592 -6.66 -9.64 21.72
CA ILE A 592 -6.85 -8.28 21.21
C ILE A 592 -5.95 -7.37 22.04
N VAL A 593 -5.24 -6.45 21.39
CA VAL A 593 -4.32 -5.51 22.07
C VAL A 593 -5.12 -4.41 22.76
N ASP A 594 -4.75 -4.00 23.97
CA ASP A 594 -5.51 -2.99 24.76
C ASP A 594 -5.72 -1.65 24.02
N ALA A 595 -4.74 -1.26 23.19
CA ALA A 595 -4.85 -0.09 22.31
C ALA A 595 -5.97 -0.23 21.26
N ASP A 596 -6.20 -1.45 20.74
CA ASP A 596 -7.23 -1.76 19.74
C ASP A 596 -8.62 -1.94 20.39
N MET A 597 -8.68 -2.22 21.70
CA MET A 597 -9.91 -2.49 22.49
C MET A 597 -10.94 -1.34 22.49
N HIS A 598 -10.48 -0.12 22.20
CA HIS A 598 -11.28 1.10 22.17
C HIS A 598 -11.24 1.80 20.79
N ASP A 599 -10.56 1.21 19.80
CA ASP A 599 -10.36 1.80 18.48
C ASP A 599 -11.48 1.40 17.50
N VAL A 600 -12.60 2.13 17.62
CA VAL A 600 -13.75 2.05 16.70
C VAL A 600 -13.35 2.37 15.25
N ALA A 601 -12.34 3.20 15.02
CA ALA A 601 -11.90 3.56 13.69
C ALA A 601 -11.20 2.39 13.00
N ARG A 602 -10.32 1.68 13.72
CA ARG A 602 -9.68 0.45 13.28
C ARG A 602 -10.69 -0.68 13.12
N PHE A 603 -11.57 -0.91 14.09
CA PHE A 603 -12.61 -1.95 14.03
C PHE A 603 -13.41 -1.86 12.73
N LEU A 604 -14.04 -0.70 12.45
CA LEU A 604 -14.90 -0.53 11.28
C LEU A 604 -14.12 -0.53 9.95
N ASN A 605 -12.87 -0.06 9.93
CA ASN A 605 -11.99 -0.19 8.75
C ASN A 605 -11.58 -1.65 8.47
N ARG A 606 -11.53 -2.52 9.49
CA ARG A 606 -11.27 -3.96 9.34
C ARG A 606 -12.52 -4.75 9.03
N LEU A 607 -13.68 -4.36 9.59
CA LEU A 607 -14.97 -4.95 9.30
C LEU A 607 -15.28 -4.97 7.78
N LEU A 608 -14.88 -3.91 7.06
CA LEU A 608 -14.94 -3.87 5.58
C LEU A 608 -14.23 -5.03 4.87
N GLY A 609 -13.32 -5.76 5.53
CA GLY A 609 -12.64 -6.93 4.96
C GLY A 609 -13.41 -8.24 5.05
N LEU A 610 -14.61 -8.24 5.62
CA LEU A 610 -15.44 -9.44 5.79
C LEU A 610 -16.52 -9.54 4.71
N ALA A 611 -17.13 -10.72 4.58
CA ALA A 611 -18.29 -10.91 3.72
C ALA A 611 -19.49 -10.04 4.19
N PRO A 612 -20.32 -9.50 3.27
CA PRO A 612 -21.38 -8.52 3.61
C PRO A 612 -22.45 -9.01 4.61
N ASP A 613 -22.67 -10.31 4.68
CA ASP A 613 -23.58 -11.00 5.61
C ASP A 613 -23.02 -10.98 7.04
N ILE A 614 -21.73 -11.28 7.22
CA ILE A 614 -21.00 -11.19 8.50
C ILE A 614 -20.88 -9.73 8.95
N GLN A 615 -20.60 -8.80 8.03
CA GLN A 615 -20.51 -7.36 8.34
C GLN A 615 -21.81 -6.75 8.88
N ASN A 616 -22.96 -7.35 8.55
CA ASN A 616 -24.29 -6.82 8.81
C ASN A 616 -25.08 -7.61 9.87
N ARG A 617 -24.49 -8.67 10.41
CA ARG A 617 -24.97 -9.40 11.59
C ARG A 617 -24.53 -8.68 12.86
#